data_AF-A0A916JAS0-F1
#
_entry.id   AF-A0A916JAS0-F1
#
_cell.length_a   1.000
_cell.length_b   1.000
_cell.length_c   1.000
_cell.angle_alpha   90.00
_cell.angle_beta   90.00
_cell.angle_gamma   90.00
#
_symmetry.space_group_name_H-M   'P 1'
#
loop_
_entity.id
_entity.type
_entity.pdbx_description
1 polymer ?
#
loop_
_entity_poly.entity_id
_entity_poly.type
_entity_poly.pdbx_seq_one_letter_code
_entity_poly.pdbx_strand_id
1 'polypeptide(L)'
;MTEADKSKAQLVIVTGLVVLYFIFKSNYFLIAAAAVGIVSIAIPVAGDLIVKGWYKLAEVLGAINGKILLSIVFFVVLFPVALLAKFGKKNPLALKKEETDTVFHTRNHRYTAKDLEQVW
;
A
#
# COMPACT_ATOMS: atom_id res chain seq x y z
N MET A 1 2.98 18.97 -10.32
CA MET A 1 3.83 18.09 -11.11
C MET A 1 4.83 18.95 -11.84
N THR A 2 6.12 18.65 -11.75
CA THR A 2 7.13 19.44 -12.45
C THR A 2 7.08 19.12 -13.95
N GLU A 3 7.54 20.05 -14.80
CA GLU A 3 7.61 19.80 -16.25
C GLU A 3 8.50 18.59 -16.57
N ALA A 4 9.57 18.37 -15.80
CA ALA A 4 10.42 17.20 -15.93
C ALA A 4 9.68 15.88 -15.67
N ASP A 5 8.78 15.84 -14.67
CA ASP A 5 8.00 14.65 -14.37
C ASP A 5 6.98 14.33 -15.47
N LYS A 6 6.40 15.37 -16.09
CA LYS A 6 5.49 15.20 -17.23
C LYS A 6 6.22 14.60 -18.44
N SER A 7 7.39 15.14 -18.79
CA SER A 7 8.19 14.63 -19.90
C SER A 7 8.67 13.19 -19.65
N LYS A 8 9.04 12.86 -18.41
CA LYS A 8 9.35 11.47 -18.03
C LYS A 8 8.15 10.56 -18.20
N ALA A 9 6.96 10.97 -17.76
CA ALA A 9 5.75 10.18 -17.92
C ALA A 9 5.40 9.96 -19.40
N GLN A 10 5.50 10.99 -20.24
CA GLN A 10 5.32 10.86 -21.69
C GLN A 10 6.31 9.87 -22.30
N LEU A 11 7.59 9.96 -21.91
CA LEU A 11 8.61 9.02 -22.37
C LEU A 11 8.33 7.58 -21.92
N VAL A 12 7.89 7.38 -20.68
CA VAL A 12 7.50 6.06 -20.17
C VAL A 12 6.32 5.48 -20.95
N ILE A 13 5.32 6.29 -21.28
CA ILE A 13 4.17 5.87 -22.10
C ILE A 13 4.63 5.43 -23.49
N VAL A 14 5.43 6.27 -24.17
CA VAL A 14 5.95 5.96 -25.52
C VAL A 14 6.83 4.70 -25.49
N THR A 15 7.74 4.61 -24.52
CA THR A 15 8.63 3.45 -24.36
C THR A 15 7.83 2.18 -24.06
N GLY A 16 6.81 2.26 -23.21
CA GLY A 16 5.91 1.16 -22.91
C GLY A 16 5.17 0.64 -24.15
N LEU A 17 4.65 1.55 -24.99
CA LEU A 17 4.02 1.18 -26.26
C LEU A 17 5.01 0.52 -27.24
N VAL A 18 6.27 0.98 -27.28
CA VAL A 18 7.33 0.34 -28.08
C VAL A 18 7.68 -1.06 -27.56
N VAL A 19 7.76 -1.24 -26.24
CA VAL A 19 7.98 -2.56 -25.64
C VAL A 19 6.82 -3.50 -25.99
N LEU A 20 5.57 -3.02 -25.95
CA LEU A 20 4.40 -3.79 -26.37
C LEU A 20 4.47 -4.17 -27.85
N TYR A 21 4.99 -3.31 -28.72
CA TYR A 21 5.28 -3.68 -30.11
C TYR A 21 6.24 -4.88 -30.19
N PHE A 22 7.32 -4.92 -29.41
CA PHE A 22 8.26 -6.05 -29.45
C PHE A 22 7.67 -7.36 -28.92
N ILE A 23 6.77 -7.30 -27.95
CA ILE A 23 6.10 -8.48 -27.38
C ILE A 23 5.03 -9.02 -28.34
N PHE A 24 4.15 -8.14 -28.83
CA PHE A 24 2.97 -8.54 -29.63
C PHE A 24 3.22 -8.52 -31.14
N LYS A 25 4.37 -7.97 -31.59
CA LYS A 25 4.74 -7.77 -33.01
C LYS A 25 3.68 -7.08 -33.86
N SER A 26 2.85 -6.26 -33.23
CA SER A 26 1.70 -5.61 -33.88
C SER A 26 2.03 -4.15 -34.18
N ASN A 27 1.99 -3.79 -35.47
CA ASN A 27 2.31 -2.44 -35.95
C ASN A 27 1.41 -1.35 -35.34
N TYR A 28 0.22 -1.69 -34.85
CA TYR A 28 -0.67 -0.74 -34.19
C TYR A 28 -0.02 -0.08 -32.96
N PHE A 29 0.76 -0.82 -32.17
CA PHE A 29 1.45 -0.25 -31.00
C PHE A 29 2.56 0.73 -31.38
N LEU A 30 3.27 0.45 -32.47
CA LEU A 30 4.32 1.34 -32.98
C LEU A 30 3.72 2.63 -33.53
N ILE A 31 2.61 2.55 -34.27
CA ILE A 31 1.88 3.72 -34.77
C ILE A 31 1.34 4.54 -33.58
N ALA A 32 0.77 3.88 -32.57
CA ALA A 32 0.30 4.56 -31.36
C ALA A 32 1.44 5.26 -30.60
N ALA A 33 2.60 4.62 -30.47
CA ALA A 33 3.78 5.21 -29.83
C ALA A 33 4.26 6.47 -30.56
N ALA A 34 4.35 6.40 -31.90
CA ALA A 34 4.73 7.53 -32.73
C ALA A 34 3.71 8.66 -32.65
N ALA A 35 2.42 8.36 -32.75
CA ALA A 35 1.35 9.35 -32.65
C ALA A 35 1.36 10.06 -31.28
N VAL A 36 1.44 9.30 -30.18
CA VAL A 36 1.48 9.85 -28.82
C VAL A 36 2.72 10.71 -28.60
N GLY A 37 3.89 10.25 -29.08
CA GLY A 37 5.14 11.01 -28.97
C GLY A 37 5.10 12.32 -29.75
N ILE A 38 4.67 12.27 -31.01
CA ILE A 38 4.56 13.46 -31.87
C ILE A 38 3.54 14.45 -31.30
N VAL A 39 2.35 13.98 -30.91
CA VAL A 39 1.30 14.84 -30.33
C VAL A 39 1.77 15.49 -29.04
N SER A 40 2.51 14.77 -28.19
CA SER A 40 3.02 15.32 -26.93
C SER A 40 4.05 16.44 -27.15
N ILE A 41 4.87 16.34 -28.20
CA ILE A 41 5.87 17.37 -28.55
C ILE A 41 5.22 18.55 -29.28
N ALA A 42 4.34 18.26 -30.25
CA ALA A 42 3.73 19.28 -31.09
C ALA A 42 2.67 20.12 -30.36
N ILE A 43 1.96 19.52 -29.41
CA ILE A 43 0.85 20.15 -28.68
C ILE A 43 1.04 19.89 -27.17
N PRO A 44 1.72 20.80 -26.44
CA PRO A 44 1.99 20.62 -25.01
C PRO A 44 0.72 20.36 -24.17
N VAL A 45 -0.39 21.03 -24.50
CA VAL A 45 -1.68 20.86 -23.82
C VAL A 45 -2.21 19.43 -23.96
N ALA A 46 -2.07 18.82 -25.14
CA ALA A 46 -2.50 17.45 -25.37
C ALA A 46 -1.60 16.45 -24.62
N GLY A 47 -0.28 16.69 -24.62
CA GLY A 47 0.68 15.92 -23.83
C GLY A 47 0.36 15.95 -22.34
N ASP A 48 0.00 17.12 -21.81
CA ASP A 48 -0.39 17.28 -20.40
C ASP A 48 -1.68 16.52 -20.06
N LEU A 49 -2.67 16.52 -20.95
CA LEU A 49 -3.90 15.76 -20.78
C LEU A 49 -3.65 14.25 -20.77
N ILE A 50 -2.78 13.76 -21.65
CA ILE A 50 -2.38 12.35 -21.68
C ILE A 50 -1.73 11.95 -20.35
N VAL A 51 -0.79 12.75 -19.87
CA VAL A 51 -0.12 12.52 -18.58
C VAL A 51 -1.14 12.54 -17.44
N LYS A 52 -2.07 13.50 -17.43
CA LYS A 52 -3.12 13.58 -16.41
C LYS A 52 -4.00 12.32 -16.41
N GLY A 53 -4.38 11.83 -17.58
CA GLY A 53 -5.13 10.57 -17.73
C GLY A 53 -4.34 9.37 -17.20
N TRP A 54 -3.06 9.29 -17.55
CA TRP A 54 -2.15 8.24 -17.08
C TRP A 54 -2.02 8.22 -15.55
N TYR A 55 -1.82 9.38 -14.92
CA TYR A 55 -1.73 9.46 -13.46
C TYR A 55 -3.04 9.11 -12.76
N LYS A 56 -4.19 9.46 -13.34
CA LYS A 56 -5.50 9.04 -12.79
C LYS A 56 -5.65 7.53 -12.82
N LEU A 57 -5.16 6.87 -13.87
CA LEU A 57 -5.13 5.41 -13.94
C LEU A 57 -4.17 4.84 -12.87
N ALA A 58 -2.98 5.42 -12.71
CA ALA A 58 -2.02 5.01 -11.69
C ALA A 58 -2.57 5.18 -10.26
N GLU A 59 -3.35 6.23 -9.99
CA GLU A 59 -4.01 6.45 -8.70
C GLU A 59 -5.02 5.34 -8.38
N VAL A 60 -5.87 4.97 -9.34
CA VAL A 60 -6.82 3.88 -9.18
C VAL A 60 -6.12 2.55 -8.95
N LEU A 61 -5.08 2.25 -9.75
CA LEU A 61 -4.27 1.05 -9.55
C LEU A 61 -3.56 1.04 -8.20
N GLY A 62 -3.04 2.20 -7.75
CA GLY A 62 -2.41 2.36 -6.45
C GLY A 62 -3.39 2.09 -5.30
N ALA A 63 -4.61 2.60 -5.40
CA ALA A 63 -5.66 2.38 -4.40
C ALA A 63 -6.05 0.89 -4.30
N ILE A 64 -6.12 0.20 -5.45
CA ILE A 64 -6.38 -1.24 -5.49
C ILE A 64 -5.19 -2.01 -4.90
N ASN A 65 -3.97 -1.67 -5.28
CA ASN A 65 -2.76 -2.33 -4.81
C ASN A 65 -2.59 -2.22 -3.28
N GLY A 66 -2.90 -1.07 -2.69
CA GLY A 66 -2.86 -0.90 -1.23
C GLY A 66 -3.81 -1.87 -0.51
N LYS A 67 -5.02 -2.05 -1.02
CA LYS A 67 -5.99 -3.03 -0.47
C LYS A 67 -5.52 -4.46 -0.65
N ILE A 68 -4.98 -4.80 -1.83
CA ILE A 68 -4.46 -6.13 -2.12
C ILE A 68 -3.30 -6.47 -1.19
N LEU A 69 -2.30 -5.57 -1.10
CA LEU A 69 -1.13 -5.77 -0.27
C LEU A 69 -1.52 -5.95 1.21
N LEU A 70 -2.39 -5.08 1.74
CA LEU A 70 -2.86 -5.19 3.11
C LEU A 70 -3.63 -6.49 3.36
N SER A 71 -4.47 -6.90 2.40
CA SER A 71 -5.21 -8.16 2.48
C SER A 71 -4.25 -9.36 2.50
N ILE A 72 -3.24 -9.37 1.64
CA ILE A 72 -2.21 -10.42 1.62
C ILE A 72 -1.47 -10.46 2.96
N VAL A 73 -0.99 -9.32 3.46
CA VAL A 73 -0.31 -9.25 4.77
C VAL A 73 -1.23 -9.74 5.89
N PHE A 74 -2.50 -9.35 5.88
CA PHE A 74 -3.47 -9.82 6.85
C PHE A 74 -3.62 -11.34 6.79
N PHE A 75 -3.89 -11.93 5.62
CA PHE A 75 -4.16 -13.37 5.53
C PHE A 75 -2.91 -14.25 5.68
N VAL A 76 -1.74 -13.77 5.26
CA VAL A 76 -0.49 -14.55 5.31
C VAL A 76 0.23 -14.40 6.64
N VAL A 77 0.12 -13.26 7.31
CA VAL A 77 0.86 -12.97 8.56
C VAL A 77 -0.08 -12.85 9.75
N LEU A 78 -0.99 -11.88 9.74
CA LEU A 78 -1.78 -11.56 10.93
C LEU A 78 -2.81 -12.65 11.27
N PHE A 79 -3.47 -13.20 10.26
CA PHE A 79 -4.49 -14.23 10.41
C PHE A 79 -3.93 -15.53 11.01
N PRO A 80 -2.84 -16.14 10.51
CA PRO A 80 -2.28 -17.32 11.15
C PRO A 80 -1.75 -17.04 12.56
N VAL A 81 -1.15 -15.87 12.80
CA VAL A 81 -0.75 -15.46 14.16
C VAL A 81 -1.96 -15.38 15.08
N ALA A 82 -3.07 -14.81 14.63
CA ALA A 82 -4.31 -14.73 15.40
C ALA A 82 -4.93 -16.12 15.65
N LEU A 83 -4.88 -17.03 14.67
CA LEU A 83 -5.32 -18.41 14.85
C LEU A 83 -4.49 -19.15 15.90
N LEU A 84 -3.17 -19.04 15.83
CA LEU A 84 -2.26 -19.61 16.84
C LEU A 84 -2.52 -19.03 18.23
N ALA A 85 -2.71 -17.71 18.32
CA ALA A 85 -3.06 -17.04 19.56
C ALA A 85 -4.41 -17.52 20.13
N LYS A 86 -5.39 -17.82 19.26
CA LYS A 86 -6.71 -18.35 19.64
C LYS A 86 -6.65 -19.80 20.15
N PHE A 87 -5.73 -20.62 19.64
CA PHE A 87 -5.52 -21.98 20.17
C PHE A 87 -4.89 -21.99 21.56
N GLY A 88 -4.11 -20.97 21.91
CA GLY A 88 -3.73 -20.75 23.30
C GLY A 88 -4.94 -20.33 24.14
N LYS A 89 -5.27 -21.07 25.21
CA LYS A 89 -6.24 -20.67 26.26
C LYS A 89 -5.84 -19.40 27.04
N LYS A 90 -5.04 -18.51 26.45
CA LYS A 90 -4.57 -17.29 27.11
C LYS A 90 -5.65 -16.22 26.94
N ASN A 91 -6.03 -15.60 28.05
CA ASN A 91 -6.93 -14.45 28.12
C ASN A 91 -6.11 -13.17 28.38
N PRO A 92 -5.18 -12.78 27.48
CA PRO A 92 -4.21 -11.71 27.74
C PRO A 92 -4.87 -10.35 28.01
N LEU A 93 -6.09 -10.15 27.51
CA LEU A 93 -6.87 -8.93 27.68
C LEU A 93 -7.96 -9.06 28.76
N ALA A 94 -7.97 -10.16 29.53
CA ALA A 94 -8.99 -10.44 30.55
C ALA A 94 -10.45 -10.28 30.07
N LEU A 95 -10.70 -10.50 28.77
CA LEU A 95 -11.99 -10.28 28.12
C LEU A 95 -13.03 -11.35 28.47
N LYS A 96 -12.57 -12.54 28.86
CA LYS A 96 -13.43 -13.60 29.38
C LYS A 96 -13.45 -13.54 30.91
N LYS A 97 -14.65 -13.67 31.48
CA LYS A 97 -14.85 -13.81 32.92
C LYS A 97 -14.26 -15.15 33.36
N GLU A 98 -13.22 -15.11 34.18
CA GLU A 98 -12.66 -16.29 34.83
C GLU A 98 -13.40 -16.57 36.14
N GLU A 99 -13.35 -17.81 36.63
CA GLU A 99 -13.93 -18.20 37.93
C GLU A 99 -13.06 -17.68 39.08
N THR A 100 -12.92 -16.37 39.15
CA THR A 100 -12.22 -15.65 40.21
C THR A 100 -13.14 -14.57 40.76
N ASP A 101 -13.11 -14.37 42.08
CA ASP A 101 -13.97 -13.39 42.76
C ASP A 101 -13.71 -11.95 42.31
N THR A 102 -12.52 -11.65 41.81
CA THR A 102 -12.14 -10.31 41.37
C THR A 102 -11.29 -10.35 40.10
N VAL A 103 -11.41 -9.29 39.29
CA VAL A 103 -10.55 -9.03 38.13
C VAL A 103 -9.23 -8.32 38.51
N PHE A 104 -9.04 -8.01 39.80
CA PHE A 104 -7.84 -7.34 40.29
C PHE A 104 -6.71 -8.34 40.50
N HIS A 105 -5.50 -7.98 40.06
CA HIS A 105 -4.30 -8.74 40.37
C HIS A 105 -3.71 -8.28 41.72
N THR A 106 -3.52 -9.21 42.66
CA THR A 106 -2.83 -8.93 43.91
C THR A 106 -1.36 -8.62 43.63
N ARG A 107 -0.94 -7.37 43.83
CA ARG A 107 0.48 -6.97 43.73
C ARG A 107 1.15 -7.11 45.08
N ASN A 108 1.74 -8.27 45.36
CA ASN A 108 2.63 -8.46 46.50
C ASN A 108 4.03 -7.90 46.20
N HIS A 109 4.10 -6.61 45.90
CA HIS A 109 5.36 -5.92 45.62
C HIS A 109 5.88 -5.26 46.90
N ARG A 110 7.16 -5.48 47.23
CA ARG A 110 7.81 -4.79 48.35
C ARG A 110 8.26 -3.42 47.86
N TYR A 111 7.54 -2.38 48.27
CA TYR A 111 7.84 -1.01 47.90
C TYR A 111 9.27 -0.62 48.24
N THR A 112 9.93 0.00 47.27
CA THR A 112 11.26 0.58 47.40
C THR A 112 11.17 2.10 47.27
N ALA A 113 12.23 2.82 47.69
CA ALA A 113 12.25 4.29 47.61
C ALA A 113 12.00 4.82 46.18
N LYS A 114 12.44 4.10 45.15
CA LYS A 114 12.20 4.45 43.74
C LYS A 114 10.73 4.40 43.35
N ASP A 115 9.93 3.54 43.97
CA ASP A 115 8.49 3.43 43.68
C ASP A 115 7.70 4.64 44.21
N LEU A 116 8.30 5.43 45.11
CA LEU A 116 7.71 6.64 45.67
C LEU A 116 8.06 7.90 44.86
N GLU A 117 9.00 7.81 43.92
CA GLU A 117 9.35 8.92 43.01
C GLU A 117 8.34 9.07 41.86
N GLN A 118 7.60 8.00 41.55
CA GLN A 118 6.55 7.96 40.53
C GLN A 118 5.34 7.19 41.08
N VAL A 119 4.51 7.88 41.86
CA VAL A 119 3.32 7.33 42.57
C VAL A 119 2.08 7.11 41.69
N TRP A 120 2.19 7.34 40.38
CA TRP A 120 1.08 7.34 39.42
C TRP A 120 1.19 6.19 38.42
#